data_AF-A0A852AQ72-F1
#
_entry.id   AF-A0A852AQ72-F1
#
_cell.length_a   1.000
_cell.length_b   1.000
_cell.length_c   1.000
_cell.angle_alpha   90.00
_cell.angle_beta   90.00
_cell.angle_gamma   90.00
#
_symmetry.space_group_name_H-M   'P 1'
#
loop_
_entity.id
_entity.type
_entity.pdbx_description
1 polymer ?
#
loop_
_entity_poly.entity_id
_entity_poly.type
_entity_poly.pdbx_seq_one_letter_code
_entity_poly.pdbx_strand_id
1 'polypeptide(L)'
;LALASSSKHRCLQSGAAFRRGLGPTLDFGGDEVEVEVNDSLMRFFDHCAKFVALVEENEAAMCQVNAFKEGPEMKKVLEKVASALCLPVEELNADLVQVAFLTCSYELAIKNVTSPWCSLFSEEDAKVLEYLNDLKQYWKRGYGYDINSRSSCVLFQDIFQHLDKAVQESKSSKPISSPLIVQVGHAETLQPLLALMGYFKDAEPLLANNYARQAQRKFRSGRIVPYAANLVFVLYHCDHVNASQEEYQVQLLLNEKLLAFHHSNETISTYMDLKDYYKDILENCHFKQECELPKVNVTAVDEL
;
A
#
# COMPACT_ATOMS: atom_id res chain seq x y z
N LEU A 1 2.55 7.07 -23.41
CA LEU A 1 2.43 7.11 -21.94
C LEU A 1 0.96 7.01 -21.61
N ALA A 2 0.55 6.00 -20.86
CA ALA A 2 -0.77 5.98 -20.25
C ALA A 2 -0.64 6.47 -18.81
N LEU A 3 -1.36 7.51 -18.43
CA LEU A 3 -1.29 8.11 -17.10
C LEU A 3 -2.70 8.23 -16.51
N ALA A 4 -2.99 7.41 -15.51
CA ALA A 4 -4.24 7.45 -14.76
C ALA A 4 -3.99 7.88 -13.31
N SER A 5 -4.97 8.54 -12.70
CA SER A 5 -4.93 8.99 -11.32
C SER A 5 -6.30 8.84 -10.66
N SER A 6 -6.31 8.78 -9.33
CA SER A 6 -7.55 9.08 -8.60
C SER A 6 -7.94 10.56 -8.76
N SER A 7 -9.21 10.84 -8.53
CA SER A 7 -9.82 12.18 -8.59
C SER A 7 -9.31 13.14 -7.51
N LYS A 8 -8.56 12.66 -6.51
CA LYS A 8 -8.08 13.51 -5.42
C LYS A 8 -7.02 14.48 -5.94
N HIS A 9 -7.16 15.75 -5.57
CA HIS A 9 -6.27 16.83 -6.00
C HIS A 9 -4.77 16.49 -5.84
N ARG A 10 -4.39 15.92 -4.69
CA ARG A 10 -3.01 15.50 -4.41
C ARG A 10 -2.48 14.47 -5.41
N CYS A 11 -3.32 13.54 -5.87
CA CYS A 11 -2.94 12.51 -6.84
C CYS A 11 -2.81 13.11 -8.24
N LEU A 12 -3.75 13.98 -8.65
CA LEU A 12 -3.66 14.72 -9.91
C LEU A 12 -2.38 15.57 -9.97
N GLN A 13 -2.04 16.27 -8.87
CA GLN A 13 -0.81 17.04 -8.77
C GLN A 13 0.44 16.15 -8.81
N SER A 14 0.43 15.00 -8.14
CA SER A 14 1.52 14.02 -8.21
C SER A 14 1.72 13.49 -9.62
N GLY A 15 0.65 13.12 -10.32
CA GLY A 15 0.71 12.67 -11.72
C GLY A 15 1.24 13.76 -12.66
N ALA A 16 0.75 14.99 -12.51
CA ALA A 16 1.25 16.13 -13.28
C ALA A 16 2.72 16.46 -12.97
N ALA A 17 3.15 16.34 -11.71
CA ALA A 17 4.54 16.53 -11.31
C ALA A 17 5.45 15.43 -11.86
N PHE A 18 5.02 14.17 -11.79
CA PHE A 18 5.74 13.02 -12.37
C PHE A 18 5.94 13.23 -13.88
N ARG A 19 4.87 13.56 -14.60
CA ARG A 19 4.91 13.86 -16.04
C ARG A 19 5.89 15.00 -16.35
N ARG A 20 5.86 16.08 -15.59
CA ARG A 20 6.82 17.20 -15.76
C ARG A 20 8.26 16.75 -15.52
N GLY A 21 8.50 15.86 -14.56
CA GLY A 21 9.83 15.33 -14.22
C GLY A 21 10.43 14.43 -15.30
N LEU A 22 9.61 13.70 -16.07
CA LEU A 22 10.08 12.87 -17.20
C LEU A 22 10.69 13.71 -18.34
N GLY A 23 10.33 14.99 -18.43
CA GLY A 23 10.82 15.90 -19.46
C GLY A 23 10.30 15.61 -20.87
N PRO A 24 10.65 16.47 -21.86
CA PRO A 24 10.18 16.36 -23.24
C PRO A 24 10.80 15.19 -24.02
N THR A 25 11.84 14.55 -23.49
CA THR A 25 12.54 13.42 -24.13
C THR A 25 11.74 12.11 -24.11
N LEU A 26 10.70 12.01 -23.29
CA LEU A 26 9.76 10.90 -23.24
C LEU A 26 8.38 11.34 -23.77
N ASP A 27 8.38 12.16 -24.82
CA ASP A 27 7.17 12.55 -25.56
C ASP A 27 6.63 11.33 -26.32
N PHE A 28 5.82 10.53 -25.63
CA PHE A 28 5.10 9.40 -26.18
C PHE A 28 3.85 9.83 -27.00
N GLY A 29 3.85 11.05 -27.55
CA GLY A 29 2.84 11.57 -28.44
C GLY A 29 1.72 12.33 -27.71
N GLY A 30 1.73 13.65 -27.89
CA GLY A 30 0.60 14.55 -27.65
C GLY A 30 0.85 15.55 -26.52
N ASP A 31 0.86 16.84 -26.86
CA ASP A 31 1.08 17.99 -25.95
C ASP A 31 0.13 18.05 -24.73
N GLU A 32 -0.91 17.22 -24.67
CA GLU A 32 -1.85 17.15 -23.54
C GLU A 32 -2.38 15.72 -23.34
N VAL A 33 -1.54 14.76 -22.89
CA VAL A 33 -2.12 13.56 -22.24
C VAL A 33 -2.69 14.00 -20.90
N GLU A 34 -3.93 14.49 -20.89
CA GLU A 34 -4.67 14.78 -19.66
C GLU A 34 -4.59 13.55 -18.74
N VAL A 35 -4.37 13.80 -17.45
CA VAL A 35 -4.36 12.74 -16.45
C VAL A 35 -5.74 12.10 -16.44
N GLU A 36 -5.85 10.85 -16.89
CA GLU A 36 -7.13 10.14 -16.88
C GLU A 36 -7.56 9.92 -15.44
N VAL A 37 -8.79 10.32 -15.11
CA VAL A 37 -9.34 10.10 -13.77
C VAL A 37 -10.04 8.75 -13.74
N ASN A 38 -9.52 7.82 -12.93
CA ASN A 38 -10.07 6.47 -12.80
C ASN A 38 -10.17 6.04 -11.32
N ASP A 39 -11.23 6.48 -10.65
CA ASP A 39 -11.49 6.13 -9.24
C ASP A 39 -11.89 4.66 -9.07
N SER A 40 -12.54 4.04 -10.05
CA SER A 40 -12.88 2.61 -10.01
C SER A 40 -11.63 1.73 -9.85
N LEU A 41 -10.51 2.15 -10.46
CA LEU A 41 -9.23 1.44 -10.39
C LEU A 41 -8.33 1.97 -9.25
N MET A 42 -8.21 3.29 -9.09
CA MET A 42 -7.27 3.90 -8.13
C MET A 42 -7.84 4.07 -6.73
N ARG A 43 -9.16 3.93 -6.57
CA ARG A 43 -9.89 4.02 -5.29
C ARG A 43 -10.89 2.87 -5.17
N PHE A 44 -10.53 1.69 -5.66
CA PHE A 44 -11.34 0.47 -5.59
C PHE A 44 -11.94 0.23 -4.18
N PHE A 45 -11.22 0.62 -3.12
CA PHE A 45 -11.62 0.45 -1.73
C PHE A 45 -12.89 1.25 -1.38
N ASP A 46 -13.07 2.45 -1.96
CA ASP A 46 -14.29 3.26 -1.78
C ASP A 46 -15.50 2.67 -2.53
N HIS A 47 -15.23 1.85 -3.55
CA HIS A 47 -16.24 1.21 -4.40
C HIS A 47 -16.54 -0.25 -3.98
N CYS A 48 -15.88 -0.74 -2.92
CA CYS A 48 -16.04 -2.08 -2.43
C CYS A 48 -17.02 -2.12 -1.25
N ALA A 49 -18.31 -2.40 -1.52
CA ALA A 49 -19.37 -2.33 -0.50
C ALA A 49 -19.08 -3.19 0.73
N LYS A 50 -18.58 -4.42 0.54
CA LYS A 50 -18.17 -5.31 1.64
C LYS A 50 -17.06 -4.71 2.50
N PHE A 51 -16.03 -4.14 1.90
CA PHE A 51 -14.95 -3.47 2.63
C PHE A 51 -15.47 -2.27 3.42
N VAL A 52 -16.28 -1.42 2.78
CA VAL A 52 -16.83 -0.22 3.42
C VAL A 52 -17.64 -0.60 4.66
N ALA A 53 -18.57 -1.55 4.52
CA ALA A 53 -19.46 -1.94 5.61
C ALA A 53 -18.75 -2.70 6.74
N LEU A 54 -17.87 -3.64 6.41
CA LEU A 54 -17.27 -4.53 7.41
C LEU A 54 -15.99 -3.98 8.03
N VAL A 55 -15.28 -3.10 7.33
CA VAL A 55 -13.98 -2.59 7.76
C VAL A 55 -13.99 -1.07 7.89
N GLU A 56 -14.44 -0.33 6.88
CA GLU A 56 -14.29 1.13 6.87
C GLU A 56 -15.15 1.82 7.92
N GLU A 57 -16.44 1.50 7.94
CA GLU A 57 -17.45 2.09 8.81
C GLU A 57 -17.66 1.29 10.11
N ASN A 58 -16.97 0.16 10.25
CA ASN A 58 -17.09 -0.69 11.43
C ASN A 58 -16.04 -0.36 12.49
N GLU A 59 -16.48 0.13 13.65
CA GLU A 59 -15.60 0.43 14.78
C GLU A 59 -14.91 -0.82 15.36
N ALA A 60 -15.54 -2.00 15.26
CA ALA A 60 -14.94 -3.25 15.72
C ALA A 60 -13.68 -3.62 14.93
N ALA A 61 -13.56 -3.16 13.68
CA ALA A 61 -12.38 -3.34 12.84
C ALA A 61 -11.12 -2.63 13.41
N MET A 62 -11.30 -1.73 14.38
CA MET A 62 -10.24 -0.99 15.05
C MET A 62 -9.94 -1.51 16.46
N CYS A 63 -10.47 -2.68 16.86
CA CYS A 63 -10.34 -3.21 18.23
C CYS A 63 -8.88 -3.29 18.72
N GLN A 64 -7.95 -3.76 17.89
CA GLN A 64 -6.53 -3.85 18.24
C GLN A 64 -5.87 -2.47 18.37
N VAL A 65 -6.27 -1.50 17.55
CA VAL A 65 -5.76 -0.12 17.64
C VAL A 65 -6.24 0.52 18.94
N ASN A 66 -7.53 0.39 19.24
CA ASN A 66 -8.14 0.94 20.45
C ASN A 66 -7.57 0.28 21.71
N ALA A 67 -7.37 -1.03 21.70
CA ALA A 67 -6.72 -1.73 22.81
C ALA A 67 -5.26 -1.29 23.01
N PHE A 68 -4.52 -1.00 21.93
CA PHE A 68 -3.13 -0.52 22.05
C PHE A 68 -3.05 0.92 22.58
N LYS A 69 -3.99 1.80 22.19
CA LYS A 69 -4.10 3.17 22.72
C LYS A 69 -4.20 3.20 24.25
N GLU A 70 -4.93 2.24 24.82
CA GLU A 70 -5.11 2.07 26.28
C GLU A 70 -4.03 1.18 26.94
N GLY A 71 -3.11 0.66 26.13
CA GLY A 71 -2.08 -0.30 26.52
C GLY A 71 -0.94 0.29 27.34
N PRO A 72 -0.13 -0.56 27.98
CA PRO A 72 0.97 -0.12 28.86
C PRO A 72 2.08 0.63 28.10
N GLU A 73 2.29 0.32 26.82
CA GLU A 73 3.25 1.03 25.97
C GLU A 73 2.84 2.49 25.77
N MET A 74 1.59 2.73 25.37
CA MET A 74 1.07 4.09 25.15
C MET A 74 0.93 4.89 26.43
N LYS A 75 0.57 4.25 27.56
CA LYS A 75 0.54 4.92 28.88
C LYS A 75 1.90 5.53 29.26
N LYS A 76 2.99 4.80 29.01
CA LYS A 76 4.35 5.33 29.26
C LYS A 76 4.68 6.53 28.38
N VAL A 77 4.23 6.52 27.11
CA VAL A 77 4.42 7.67 26.20
C VAL A 77 3.61 8.88 26.70
N LEU A 78 2.36 8.66 27.11
CA LEU A 78 1.50 9.70 27.66
C LEU A 78 2.12 10.37 28.89
N GLU A 79 2.61 9.58 29.84
CA GLU A 79 3.27 10.07 31.06
C GLU A 79 4.50 10.94 30.74
N LYS A 80 5.34 10.49 29.80
CA LYS A 80 6.52 11.26 29.36
C LYS A 80 6.15 12.58 28.69
N VAL A 81 5.19 12.55 27.76
CA VAL A 81 4.75 13.74 27.03
C VAL A 81 4.08 14.74 27.99
N ALA A 82 3.21 14.26 28.88
CA ALA A 82 2.60 15.09 29.93
C ALA A 82 3.66 15.76 30.80
N SER A 83 4.67 15.00 31.25
CA SER A 83 5.78 15.53 32.03
C SER A 83 6.59 16.57 31.27
N ALA A 84 6.85 16.37 29.97
CA ALA A 84 7.59 17.32 29.14
C ALA A 84 6.80 18.62 28.90
N LEU A 85 5.47 18.55 28.85
CA LEU A 85 4.57 19.69 28.67
C LEU A 85 4.13 20.34 29.98
N CYS A 86 4.51 19.77 31.14
CA CYS A 86 4.03 20.19 32.46
C CYS A 86 2.50 20.17 32.59
N LEU A 87 1.85 19.14 32.05
CA LEU A 87 0.39 18.93 32.09
C LEU A 87 0.01 17.70 32.93
N PRO A 88 -1.20 17.67 33.53
CA PRO A 88 -1.76 16.43 34.06
C PRO A 88 -1.92 15.38 32.96
N VAL A 89 -1.62 14.11 33.26
CA VAL A 89 -1.70 13.01 32.28
C VAL A 89 -3.13 12.81 31.79
N GLU A 90 -4.12 13.08 32.66
CA GLU A 90 -5.55 12.94 32.39
C GLU A 90 -6.07 13.92 31.33
N GLU A 91 -5.32 14.99 31.04
CA GLU A 91 -5.64 15.93 29.95
C GLU A 91 -5.16 15.44 28.58
N LEU A 92 -4.36 14.36 28.53
CA LEU A 92 -3.87 13.76 27.30
C LEU A 92 -4.57 12.43 27.00
N ASN A 93 -4.63 12.10 25.71
CA ASN A 93 -4.98 10.77 25.24
C ASN A 93 -4.07 10.39 24.05
N ALA A 94 -4.11 9.12 23.67
CA ALA A 94 -3.25 8.58 22.61
C ALA A 94 -3.42 9.34 21.28
N ASP A 95 -4.63 9.82 20.96
CA ASP A 95 -4.90 10.57 19.74
C ASP A 95 -4.23 11.96 19.75
N LEU A 96 -4.31 12.70 20.86
CA LEU A 96 -3.63 13.99 21.02
C LEU A 96 -2.11 13.84 20.91
N VAL A 97 -1.54 12.80 21.54
CA VAL A 97 -0.11 12.49 21.43
C VAL A 97 0.27 12.12 20.00
N GLN A 98 -0.56 11.33 19.31
CA GLN A 98 -0.34 10.99 17.91
C GLN A 98 -0.40 12.23 17.01
N VAL A 99 -1.29 13.20 17.28
CA VAL A 99 -1.32 14.49 16.56
C VAL A 99 -0.02 15.27 16.75
N ALA A 100 0.52 15.34 17.97
CA ALA A 100 1.80 16.00 18.23
C ALA A 100 2.95 15.31 17.46
N PHE A 101 2.99 13.98 17.48
CA PHE A 101 3.98 13.20 16.73
C PHE A 101 3.87 13.39 15.22
N LEU A 102 2.65 13.35 14.67
CA LEU A 102 2.41 13.57 13.25
C LEU A 102 2.76 15.01 12.84
N THR A 103 2.50 16.00 13.69
CA THR A 103 2.89 17.40 13.44
C THR A 103 4.40 17.51 13.29
N CYS A 104 5.17 16.91 14.20
CA CYS A 104 6.62 16.80 14.04
C CYS A 104 6.99 16.15 12.68
N SER A 105 6.39 15.00 12.38
CA SER A 105 6.73 14.24 11.17
C SER A 105 6.44 15.02 9.87
N TYR A 106 5.34 15.77 9.82
CA TYR A 106 4.95 16.56 8.65
C TYR A 106 5.84 17.79 8.48
N GLU A 107 6.18 18.49 9.56
CA GLU A 107 7.10 19.64 9.48
C GLU A 107 8.50 19.20 9.04
N LEU A 108 8.96 18.04 9.50
CA LEU A 108 10.22 17.48 9.05
C LEU A 108 10.14 17.05 7.57
N ALA A 109 9.16 16.23 7.20
CA ALA A 109 9.09 15.65 5.86
C ALA A 109 8.78 16.69 4.75
N ILE A 110 7.97 17.71 5.06
CA ILE A 110 7.50 18.69 4.06
C ILE A 110 8.35 19.96 4.07
N LYS A 111 8.71 20.47 5.25
CA LYS A 111 9.43 21.74 5.39
C LYS A 111 10.92 21.57 5.68
N ASN A 112 11.38 20.34 5.92
CA ASN A 112 12.74 20.06 6.41
C ASN A 112 13.06 20.82 7.72
N VAL A 113 12.06 20.94 8.61
CA VAL A 113 12.18 21.63 9.90
C VAL A 113 12.06 20.62 11.03
N THR A 114 13.05 20.60 11.94
CA THR A 114 12.92 19.88 13.21
C THR A 114 12.11 20.74 14.17
N SER A 115 10.82 20.42 14.26
CA SER A 115 9.85 21.13 15.10
C SER A 115 10.13 20.94 16.60
N PRO A 116 9.77 21.89 17.48
CA PRO A 116 9.71 21.64 18.91
C PRO A 116 8.85 20.43 19.27
N TRP A 117 7.80 20.12 18.49
CA TRP A 117 7.00 18.91 18.66
C TRP A 117 7.85 17.62 18.62
N CYS A 118 8.94 17.60 17.87
CA CYS A 118 9.84 16.45 17.79
C CYS A 118 10.59 16.20 19.09
N SER A 119 10.87 17.25 19.86
CA SER A 119 11.61 17.14 21.14
C SER A 119 10.81 16.46 22.25
N LEU A 120 9.49 16.28 22.07
CA LEU A 120 8.63 15.57 23.02
C LEU A 120 8.83 14.05 22.99
N PHE A 121 9.50 13.52 21.98
CA PHE A 121 9.57 12.08 21.72
C PHE A 121 11.01 11.60 21.66
N SER A 122 11.32 10.53 22.41
CA SER A 122 12.53 9.75 22.18
C SER A 122 12.34 8.76 21.02
N GLU A 123 13.43 8.15 20.55
CA GLU A 123 13.35 7.09 19.54
C GLU A 123 12.47 5.91 20.00
N GLU A 124 12.52 5.55 21.29
CA GLU A 124 11.69 4.48 21.84
C GLU A 124 10.20 4.86 21.86
N ASP A 125 9.88 6.12 22.13
CA ASP A 125 8.49 6.61 22.04
C ASP A 125 8.01 6.62 20.59
N ALA A 126 8.88 7.00 19.66
CA ALA A 126 8.60 6.96 18.22
C ALA A 126 8.34 5.52 17.72
N LYS A 127 9.04 4.50 18.24
CA LYS A 127 8.78 3.07 17.91
C LYS A 127 7.40 2.61 18.39
N VAL A 128 6.95 3.09 19.55
CA VAL A 128 5.59 2.80 20.06
C VAL A 128 4.54 3.46 19.15
N LEU A 129 4.73 4.72 18.79
CA LEU A 129 3.82 5.46 17.91
C LEU A 129 3.82 4.93 16.47
N GLU A 130 4.97 4.48 15.96
CA GLU A 130 5.09 3.73 14.70
C GLU A 130 4.25 2.46 14.76
N TYR A 131 4.34 1.68 15.84
CA TYR A 131 3.55 0.46 16.00
C TYR A 131 2.04 0.73 16.10
N LEU A 132 1.63 1.81 16.77
CA LEU A 132 0.23 2.24 16.78
C LEU A 132 -0.28 2.53 15.36
N ASN A 133 0.52 3.19 14.53
CA ASN A 133 0.16 3.44 13.14
C ASN A 133 0.18 2.15 12.29
N ASP A 134 1.16 1.29 12.50
CA ASP A 134 1.24 0.00 11.81
C ASP A 134 0.03 -0.89 12.14
N LEU A 135 -0.43 -0.92 13.39
CA LEU A 135 -1.68 -1.61 13.76
C LEU A 135 -2.85 -1.08 12.95
N LYS A 136 -3.01 0.24 12.86
CA LYS A 136 -4.09 0.84 12.06
C LYS A 136 -4.01 0.42 10.59
N GLN A 137 -2.84 0.49 9.98
CA GLN A 137 -2.67 0.12 8.58
C GLN A 137 -2.83 -1.39 8.35
N TYR A 138 -2.30 -2.22 9.26
CA TYR A 138 -2.44 -3.67 9.22
C TYR A 138 -3.92 -4.07 9.23
N TRP A 139 -4.68 -3.56 10.21
CA TRP A 139 -6.07 -3.95 10.41
C TRP A 139 -7.03 -3.34 9.38
N LYS A 140 -6.80 -2.11 8.92
CA LYS A 140 -7.71 -1.42 7.99
C LYS A 140 -7.35 -1.59 6.51
N ARG A 141 -6.09 -1.87 6.17
CA ARG A 141 -5.57 -1.82 4.78
C ARG A 141 -4.63 -2.96 4.41
N GLY A 142 -4.20 -3.77 5.37
CA GLY A 142 -3.28 -4.88 5.19
C GLY A 142 -3.94 -6.21 5.55
N TYR A 143 -3.26 -7.01 6.36
CA TYR A 143 -3.62 -8.39 6.69
C TYR A 143 -4.64 -8.57 7.82
N GLY A 144 -5.32 -7.50 8.25
CA GLY A 144 -6.36 -7.59 9.28
C GLY A 144 -7.54 -8.46 8.87
N TYR A 145 -8.06 -8.21 7.67
CA TYR A 145 -9.25 -8.85 7.13
C TYR A 145 -9.02 -9.19 5.66
N ASP A 146 -9.50 -10.35 5.21
CA ASP A 146 -9.27 -10.82 3.84
C ASP A 146 -9.75 -9.80 2.80
N ILE A 147 -10.91 -9.17 3.05
CA ILE A 147 -11.50 -8.17 2.16
C ILE A 147 -10.60 -6.95 1.93
N ASN A 148 -9.70 -6.62 2.87
CA ASN A 148 -8.74 -5.54 2.69
C ASN A 148 -7.93 -5.76 1.41
N SER A 149 -7.22 -6.88 1.33
CA SER A 149 -6.43 -7.26 0.15
C SER A 149 -7.29 -7.64 -1.06
N ARG A 150 -8.40 -8.36 -0.87
CA ARG A 150 -9.27 -8.80 -1.98
C ARG A 150 -9.92 -7.63 -2.72
N SER A 151 -10.13 -6.50 -2.05
CA SER A 151 -10.64 -5.28 -2.71
C SER A 151 -9.72 -4.77 -3.82
N SER A 152 -8.41 -5.08 -3.81
CA SER A 152 -7.48 -4.64 -4.85
C SER A 152 -7.40 -5.53 -6.08
N CYS A 153 -8.25 -6.56 -6.19
CA CYS A 153 -8.16 -7.52 -7.30
C CYS A 153 -8.38 -6.89 -8.68
N VAL A 154 -9.18 -5.83 -8.77
CA VAL A 154 -9.33 -5.07 -10.02
C VAL A 154 -8.01 -4.46 -10.49
N LEU A 155 -7.22 -3.90 -9.56
CA LEU A 155 -5.91 -3.32 -9.87
C LEU A 155 -4.88 -4.40 -10.20
N PHE A 156 -4.88 -5.50 -9.46
CA PHE A 156 -4.00 -6.63 -9.73
C PHE A 156 -4.24 -7.21 -11.12
N GLN A 157 -5.50 -7.40 -11.51
CA GLN A 157 -5.87 -7.87 -12.85
C GLN A 157 -5.48 -6.88 -13.95
N ASP A 158 -5.69 -5.59 -13.73
CA ASP A 158 -5.32 -4.53 -14.69
C ASP A 158 -3.81 -4.53 -15.00
N ILE A 159 -2.96 -4.66 -13.98
CA ILE A 159 -1.50 -4.78 -14.15
C ILE A 159 -1.15 -5.97 -15.06
N PHE A 160 -1.69 -7.15 -14.80
CA PHE A 160 -1.39 -8.35 -15.60
C PHE A 160 -1.99 -8.28 -17.01
N GLN A 161 -3.15 -7.64 -17.19
CA GLN A 161 -3.71 -7.39 -18.52
C GLN A 161 -2.78 -6.54 -19.38
N HIS A 162 -2.16 -5.51 -18.80
CA HIS A 162 -1.17 -4.70 -19.50
C HIS A 162 0.11 -5.45 -19.84
N LEU A 163 0.63 -6.26 -18.91
CA LEU A 163 1.79 -7.12 -19.15
C LEU A 163 1.50 -8.16 -20.25
N ASP A 164 0.34 -8.82 -20.20
CA ASP A 164 -0.10 -9.78 -21.21
C ASP A 164 -0.23 -9.15 -22.59
N LYS A 165 -0.80 -7.94 -22.66
CA LYS A 165 -0.93 -7.18 -23.91
C LYS A 165 0.44 -6.86 -24.51
N ALA A 166 1.40 -6.40 -23.69
CA ALA A 166 2.76 -6.10 -24.15
C ALA A 166 3.47 -7.36 -24.68
N VAL A 167 3.34 -8.50 -24.00
CA VAL A 167 3.86 -9.79 -24.48
C VAL A 167 3.20 -10.18 -25.81
N GLN A 168 1.89 -10.05 -25.94
CA GLN A 168 1.16 -10.39 -27.16
C GLN A 168 1.59 -9.51 -28.36
N GLU A 169 1.74 -8.20 -28.13
CA GLU A 169 2.20 -7.25 -29.15
C GLU A 169 3.63 -7.57 -29.59
N SER A 170 4.53 -7.81 -28.64
CA SER A 170 5.92 -8.21 -28.88
C SER A 170 6.00 -9.50 -29.71
N LYS A 171 5.29 -10.57 -29.32
CA LYS A 171 5.24 -11.85 -30.06
C LYS A 171 4.66 -11.71 -31.48
N SER A 172 3.81 -10.71 -31.69
CA SER A 172 3.23 -10.42 -33.00
C SER A 172 4.08 -9.46 -33.84
N SER A 173 5.29 -9.13 -33.39
CA SER A 173 6.18 -8.12 -33.98
C SER A 173 5.49 -6.75 -34.17
N LYS A 174 4.57 -6.40 -33.27
CA LYS A 174 3.89 -5.10 -33.24
C LYS A 174 4.60 -4.15 -32.29
N PRO A 175 4.57 -2.83 -32.55
CA PRO A 175 4.99 -1.84 -31.56
C PRO A 175 4.19 -1.99 -30.27
N ILE A 176 4.86 -1.85 -29.13
CA ILE A 176 4.20 -1.87 -27.81
C ILE A 176 3.35 -0.61 -27.67
N SER A 177 2.04 -0.76 -27.49
CA SER A 177 1.11 0.38 -27.47
C SER A 177 1.32 1.30 -26.27
N SER A 178 1.77 0.72 -25.15
CA SER A 178 1.86 1.40 -23.86
C SER A 178 3.14 0.99 -23.12
N PRO A 179 4.32 1.45 -23.58
CA PRO A 179 5.61 1.05 -23.00
C PRO A 179 5.83 1.60 -21.58
N LEU A 180 5.07 2.63 -21.20
CA LEU A 180 5.05 3.19 -19.86
C LEU A 180 3.60 3.47 -19.45
N ILE A 181 3.20 2.88 -18.33
CA ILE A 181 1.89 3.03 -17.70
C ILE A 181 2.15 3.54 -16.28
N VAL A 182 1.48 4.62 -15.92
CA VAL A 182 1.64 5.27 -14.62
C VAL A 182 0.26 5.40 -13.99
N GLN A 183 0.12 4.89 -12.78
CA GLN A 183 -1.13 4.86 -12.03
C GLN A 183 -0.90 5.51 -10.67
N VAL A 184 -1.63 6.60 -10.41
CA VAL A 184 -1.43 7.42 -9.21
C VAL A 184 -2.63 7.26 -8.27
N GLY A 185 -2.41 6.52 -7.19
CA GLY A 185 -3.40 6.27 -6.14
C GLY A 185 -2.99 6.83 -4.79
N HIS A 186 -3.27 6.05 -3.76
CA HIS A 186 -3.06 6.36 -2.35
C HIS A 186 -2.22 5.28 -1.66
N ALA A 187 -1.81 5.53 -0.41
CA ALA A 187 -1.29 4.46 0.44
C ALA A 187 -2.34 3.33 0.58
N GLU A 188 -3.62 3.70 0.64
CA GLU A 188 -4.77 2.81 0.65
C GLU A 188 -5.03 2.08 -0.69
N THR A 189 -4.35 2.48 -1.77
CA THR A 189 -4.36 1.74 -3.05
C THR A 189 -3.23 0.72 -3.08
N LEU A 190 -2.02 1.12 -2.66
CA LEU A 190 -0.81 0.30 -2.76
C LEU A 190 -0.70 -0.74 -1.64
N GLN A 191 -1.08 -0.39 -0.41
CA GLN A 191 -0.95 -1.29 0.75
C GLN A 191 -1.79 -2.57 0.60
N PRO A 192 -3.07 -2.51 0.16
CA PRO A 192 -3.85 -3.71 -0.10
C PRO A 192 -3.32 -4.57 -1.25
N LEU A 193 -2.81 -3.92 -2.32
CA LEU A 193 -2.22 -4.62 -3.46
C LEU A 193 -0.99 -5.44 -3.04
N LEU A 194 -0.08 -4.84 -2.26
CA LEU A 194 1.08 -5.55 -1.72
C LEU A 194 0.66 -6.69 -0.79
N ALA A 195 -0.39 -6.48 0.01
CA ALA A 195 -0.93 -7.53 0.86
C ALA A 195 -1.53 -8.70 0.06
N LEU A 196 -2.27 -8.41 -1.02
CA LEU A 196 -2.82 -9.39 -1.96
C LEU A 196 -1.71 -10.22 -2.62
N MET A 197 -0.59 -9.58 -2.95
CA MET A 197 0.62 -10.24 -3.48
C MET A 197 1.39 -11.05 -2.43
N GLY A 198 1.01 -10.99 -1.14
CA GLY A 198 1.65 -11.75 -0.07
C GLY A 198 2.86 -11.06 0.58
N TYR A 199 3.16 -9.81 0.22
CA TYR A 199 4.33 -9.09 0.71
C TYR A 199 4.18 -8.52 2.12
N PHE A 200 5.23 -8.67 2.92
CA PHE A 200 5.33 -8.17 4.30
C PHE A 200 4.35 -8.82 5.28
N LYS A 201 3.86 -10.03 5.00
CA LYS A 201 3.08 -10.81 5.96
C LYS A 201 3.98 -11.33 7.09
N ASP A 202 3.62 -10.96 8.31
CA ASP A 202 4.24 -11.47 9.53
C ASP A 202 3.76 -12.89 9.86
N ALA A 203 4.57 -13.63 10.63
CA ALA A 203 4.22 -14.98 11.09
C ALA A 203 3.11 -14.95 12.14
N GLU A 204 3.17 -13.98 13.05
CA GLU A 204 2.08 -13.65 13.98
C GLU A 204 1.43 -12.33 13.54
N PRO A 205 0.09 -12.22 13.59
CA PRO A 205 -0.57 -10.93 13.36
C PRO A 205 -0.09 -9.84 14.31
N LEU A 206 -0.13 -8.59 13.85
CA LEU A 206 0.12 -7.43 14.71
C LEU A 206 -1.07 -7.26 15.66
N LEU A 207 -0.83 -7.34 16.97
CA LEU A 207 -1.85 -7.24 18.01
C LEU A 207 -1.47 -6.16 19.02
N ALA A 208 -2.46 -5.68 19.76
CA ALA A 208 -2.25 -4.72 20.84
C ALA A 208 -1.28 -5.24 21.92
N ASN A 209 -1.26 -6.56 22.16
CA ASN A 209 -0.54 -7.16 23.28
C ASN A 209 0.80 -7.83 22.89
N ASN A 210 1.28 -7.66 21.66
CA ASN A 210 2.51 -8.31 21.19
C ASN A 210 3.57 -7.34 20.64
N TYR A 211 3.49 -6.04 20.94
CA TYR A 211 4.47 -5.02 20.54
C TYR A 211 5.92 -5.47 20.71
N ALA A 212 6.29 -5.98 21.91
CA ALA A 212 7.65 -6.41 22.19
C ALA A 212 8.12 -7.58 21.31
N ARG A 213 7.22 -8.52 20.97
CA ARG A 213 7.50 -9.63 20.05
C ARG A 213 7.57 -9.17 18.60
N GLN A 214 6.87 -8.09 18.26
CA GLN A 214 6.81 -7.46 16.94
C GLN A 214 7.91 -6.41 16.70
N ALA A 215 8.99 -6.44 17.49
CA ALA A 215 10.14 -5.54 17.32
C ALA A 215 10.81 -5.70 15.94
N GLN A 216 10.81 -6.91 15.37
CA GLN A 216 11.39 -7.22 14.04
C GLN A 216 10.32 -7.55 12.99
N ARG A 217 9.10 -7.05 13.18
CA ARG A 217 8.00 -7.22 12.23
C ARG A 217 8.38 -6.78 10.82
N LYS A 218 7.87 -7.51 9.83
CA LYS A 218 7.95 -7.19 8.41
C LYS A 218 6.98 -6.08 8.04
N PHE A 219 5.77 -6.09 8.62
CA PHE A 219 4.76 -5.06 8.35
C PHE A 219 5.10 -3.76 9.07
N ARG A 220 5.77 -2.85 8.36
CA ARG A 220 6.08 -1.49 8.79
C ARG A 220 5.58 -0.50 7.75
N SER A 221 4.38 0.05 7.93
CA SER A 221 3.70 0.83 6.90
C SER A 221 4.52 2.04 6.46
N GLY A 222 5.26 2.68 7.37
CA GLY A 222 6.17 3.79 7.06
C GLY A 222 7.34 3.43 6.13
N ARG A 223 7.68 2.13 6.00
CA ARG A 223 8.69 1.63 5.05
C ARG A 223 8.08 1.05 3.77
N ILE A 224 6.82 0.62 3.84
CA ILE A 224 6.10 0.01 2.72
C ILE A 224 5.47 1.10 1.85
N VAL A 225 4.70 1.99 2.47
CA VAL A 225 3.94 3.07 1.80
C VAL A 225 4.27 4.47 2.37
N PRO A 226 5.56 4.92 2.34
CA PRO A 226 5.90 6.30 2.66
C PRO A 226 5.29 7.30 1.65
N TYR A 227 5.50 8.60 1.88
CA TYR A 227 5.19 9.60 0.85
C TYR A 227 5.94 9.28 -0.45
N ALA A 228 5.23 9.41 -1.58
CA ALA A 228 5.71 9.07 -2.92
C ALA A 228 6.11 7.59 -3.12
N ALA A 229 5.59 6.68 -2.28
CA ALA A 229 5.77 5.25 -2.48
C ALA A 229 5.33 4.80 -3.87
N ASN A 230 6.05 3.83 -4.42
CA ASN A 230 5.85 3.33 -5.78
C ASN A 230 6.13 1.83 -5.84
N LEU A 231 5.34 1.13 -6.66
CA LEU A 231 5.56 -0.25 -7.04
C LEU A 231 5.66 -0.29 -8.57
N VAL A 232 6.77 -0.80 -9.08
CA VAL A 232 7.08 -0.85 -10.51
C VAL A 232 7.22 -2.30 -10.94
N PHE A 233 6.51 -2.67 -12.00
CA PHE A 233 6.69 -3.91 -12.73
C PHE A 233 7.48 -3.58 -14.00
N VAL A 234 8.64 -4.20 -14.17
CA VAL A 234 9.45 -4.06 -15.39
C VAL A 234 9.40 -5.37 -16.15
N LEU A 235 8.87 -5.34 -17.37
CA LEU A 235 8.86 -6.47 -18.28
C LEU A 235 9.98 -6.32 -19.30
N TYR A 236 10.86 -7.32 -19.35
CA TYR A 236 11.96 -7.42 -20.30
C TYR A 236 11.62 -8.41 -21.40
N HIS A 237 12.10 -8.11 -22.61
CA HIS A 237 12.21 -9.07 -23.70
C HIS A 237 13.70 -9.38 -23.89
N CYS A 238 14.06 -10.67 -23.87
CA CYS A 238 15.44 -11.14 -23.87
C CYS A 238 15.74 -11.88 -25.19
N ASP A 239 16.60 -11.28 -26.04
CA ASP A 239 16.92 -11.81 -27.39
C ASP A 239 17.76 -13.10 -27.39
N HIS A 240 18.47 -13.39 -26.30
CA HIS A 240 19.45 -14.47 -26.22
C HIS A 240 19.14 -15.40 -25.05
N VAL A 241 18.11 -16.22 -25.23
CA VAL A 241 17.64 -17.17 -24.21
C VAL A 241 17.83 -18.61 -24.66
N ASN A 242 18.11 -19.51 -23.70
CA ASN A 242 18.31 -20.92 -23.99
C ASN A 242 16.97 -21.67 -24.12
N ALA A 243 15.93 -21.18 -23.44
CA ALA A 243 14.59 -21.72 -23.51
C ALA A 243 13.57 -20.61 -23.82
N SER A 244 12.56 -20.91 -24.64
CA SER A 244 11.53 -19.94 -25.05
C SER A 244 10.73 -19.35 -23.87
N GLN A 245 10.68 -20.06 -22.74
CA GLN A 245 10.04 -19.59 -21.51
C GLN A 245 10.80 -18.44 -20.81
N GLU A 246 12.09 -18.28 -21.11
CA GLU A 246 12.93 -17.22 -20.53
C GLU A 246 12.87 -15.92 -21.35
N GLU A 247 12.19 -15.93 -22.52
CA GLU A 247 12.10 -14.80 -23.45
C GLU A 247 11.53 -13.54 -22.79
N TYR A 248 10.60 -13.71 -21.85
CA TYR A 248 10.02 -12.61 -21.08
C TYR A 248 10.33 -12.75 -19.60
N GLN A 249 11.02 -11.75 -19.07
CA GLN A 249 11.41 -11.70 -17.66
C GLN A 249 10.79 -10.49 -16.99
N VAL A 250 10.57 -10.60 -15.68
CA VAL A 250 9.95 -9.56 -14.87
C VAL A 250 10.79 -9.24 -13.66
N GLN A 251 10.89 -7.96 -13.34
CA GLN A 251 11.44 -7.46 -12.08
C GLN A 251 10.40 -6.58 -11.39
N LEU A 252 10.40 -6.63 -10.06
CA LEU A 252 9.58 -5.77 -9.22
C LEU A 252 10.48 -4.80 -8.46
N LEU A 253 10.08 -3.54 -8.37
CA LEU A 253 10.71 -2.56 -7.51
C LEU A 253 9.66 -1.94 -6.59
N LEU A 254 9.92 -1.94 -5.29
CA LEU A 254 9.13 -1.21 -4.30
C LEU A 254 10.01 -0.10 -3.72
N ASN A 255 9.55 1.15 -3.83
CA ASN A 255 10.30 2.33 -3.39
C ASN A 255 11.72 2.30 -3.97
N GLU A 256 11.80 2.10 -5.29
CA GLU A 256 13.04 2.06 -6.09
C GLU A 256 14.04 0.97 -5.69
N LYS A 257 13.63 -0.01 -4.88
CA LYS A 257 14.45 -1.16 -4.49
C LYS A 257 13.91 -2.45 -5.07
N LEU A 258 14.81 -3.28 -5.59
CA LEU A 258 14.46 -4.61 -6.08
C LEU A 258 13.72 -5.40 -5.01
N LEU A 259 12.55 -5.92 -5.37
CA LEU A 259 11.70 -6.73 -4.53
C LEU A 259 11.84 -8.20 -4.96
N ALA A 260 12.24 -9.06 -4.03
CA ALA A 260 12.37 -10.48 -4.30
C ALA A 260 11.00 -11.14 -4.53
N PHE A 261 10.93 -12.10 -5.43
CA PHE A 261 9.73 -12.90 -5.66
C PHE A 261 9.57 -13.98 -4.59
N HIS A 262 8.35 -14.19 -4.09
CA HIS A 262 8.10 -15.15 -3.01
C HIS A 262 8.35 -16.61 -3.40
N HIS A 263 8.11 -17.00 -4.65
CA HIS A 263 8.28 -18.37 -5.11
C HIS A 263 9.74 -18.79 -5.32
N SER A 264 10.63 -17.83 -5.55
CA SER A 264 12.04 -18.11 -5.89
C SER A 264 13.07 -17.48 -4.95
N ASN A 265 12.68 -16.46 -4.17
CA ASN A 265 13.60 -15.56 -3.45
C ASN A 265 14.62 -14.81 -4.33
N GLU A 266 14.42 -14.82 -5.66
CA GLU A 266 15.23 -14.08 -6.62
C GLU A 266 14.59 -12.73 -6.94
N THR A 267 15.36 -11.79 -7.50
CA THR A 267 14.87 -10.46 -7.92
C THR A 267 14.43 -10.41 -9.39
N ILE A 268 14.55 -11.53 -10.09
CA ILE A 268 14.10 -11.72 -11.47
C ILE A 268 13.34 -13.04 -11.55
N SER A 269 12.28 -13.06 -12.36
CA SER A 269 11.47 -14.25 -12.62
C SER A 269 11.12 -14.28 -14.11
N THR A 270 10.88 -15.47 -14.66
CA THR A 270 10.16 -15.52 -15.93
C THR A 270 8.75 -14.96 -15.72
N TYR A 271 8.19 -14.32 -16.74
CA TYR A 271 6.83 -13.80 -16.68
C TYR A 271 5.80 -14.94 -16.51
N MET A 272 6.08 -16.11 -17.07
CA MET A 272 5.22 -17.29 -16.94
C MET A 272 5.20 -17.83 -15.50
N ASP A 273 6.36 -17.97 -14.86
CA ASP A 273 6.41 -18.41 -13.45
C ASP A 273 5.68 -17.44 -12.53
N LEU A 274 5.77 -16.12 -12.80
CA LEU A 274 5.03 -15.11 -12.04
C LEU A 274 3.52 -15.29 -12.20
N LYS A 275 3.04 -15.53 -13.43
CA LYS A 275 1.62 -15.80 -13.69
C LYS A 275 1.15 -17.09 -13.03
N ASP A 276 1.95 -18.15 -13.09
CA ASP A 276 1.62 -19.43 -12.48
C ASP A 276 1.56 -19.32 -10.95
N TYR A 277 2.48 -18.57 -10.34
CA TYR A 277 2.46 -18.32 -8.90
C TYR A 277 1.19 -17.58 -8.43
N TYR A 278 0.73 -16.60 -9.22
CA TYR A 278 -0.49 -15.83 -8.90
C TYR A 278 -1.76 -16.33 -9.60
N LYS A 279 -1.74 -17.54 -10.17
CA LYS A 279 -2.82 -18.06 -11.00
C LYS A 279 -4.19 -18.03 -10.31
N ASP A 280 -4.25 -18.44 -9.04
CA ASP A 280 -5.49 -18.42 -8.27
C ASP A 280 -6.10 -17.02 -8.16
N ILE A 281 -5.27 -16.00 -7.90
CA ILE A 281 -5.74 -14.60 -7.81
C ILE A 281 -6.20 -14.11 -9.18
N LEU A 282 -5.44 -14.41 -10.24
CA LEU A 282 -5.77 -14.01 -11.61
C LEU A 282 -7.08 -14.62 -12.09
N GLU A 283 -7.34 -15.89 -11.76
CA GLU A 283 -8.51 -16.63 -12.23
C GLU A 283 -9.74 -16.42 -11.35
N ASN A 284 -9.57 -16.34 -10.02
CA ASN A 284 -10.68 -16.44 -9.07
C ASN A 284 -10.99 -15.14 -8.31
N CYS A 285 -10.10 -14.14 -8.32
CA CYS A 285 -10.36 -12.92 -7.56
C CYS A 285 -11.13 -11.87 -8.37
N HIS A 286 -12.46 -11.90 -8.32
CA HIS A 286 -13.29 -10.96 -9.07
C HIS A 286 -13.85 -9.86 -8.17
N PHE A 287 -13.44 -8.60 -8.41
CA PHE A 287 -13.82 -7.44 -7.59
C PHE A 287 -15.31 -7.37 -7.24
N LYS A 288 -16.21 -7.57 -8.23
CA LYS A 288 -17.66 -7.51 -7.99
C LYS A 288 -18.16 -8.57 -7.01
N GLN A 289 -17.58 -9.77 -7.05
CA GLN A 289 -17.96 -10.88 -6.18
C GLN A 289 -17.36 -10.72 -4.79
N GLU A 290 -16.08 -10.37 -4.72
CA GLU A 290 -15.36 -10.12 -3.47
C GLU A 290 -15.99 -8.97 -2.66
N CYS A 291 -16.49 -7.94 -3.36
CA CYS A 291 -17.10 -6.77 -2.75
C CYS A 291 -18.62 -6.85 -2.56
N GLU A 292 -19.26 -7.97 -2.93
CA GLU A 292 -20.69 -8.19 -2.69
C GLU A 292 -20.95 -8.37 -1.18
N LEU A 293 -21.98 -7.71 -0.66
CA LEU A 293 -22.37 -7.88 0.74
C LEU A 293 -22.97 -9.28 0.96
N PRO A 294 -22.77 -9.89 2.15
CA PRO A 294 -23.39 -11.18 2.47
C PRO A 294 -24.92 -11.09 2.38
N LYS A 295 -25.56 -12.11 1.78
CA LYS A 295 -27.03 -12.17 1.58
C LYS A 295 -27.81 -12.48 2.86
N VAL A 296 -27.12 -12.83 3.94
CA VAL A 296 -27.69 -13.11 5.26
C VAL A 296 -27.17 -12.04 6.22
N ASN A 297 -28.00 -11.63 7.20
CA ASN A 297 -27.58 -10.80 8.34
C ASN A 297 -26.57 -11.57 9.21
N VAL A 298 -25.40 -11.84 8.65
CA VAL A 298 -24.22 -12.27 9.38
C VAL A 298 -23.77 -11.02 10.11
N THR A 299 -23.72 -11.09 11.45
CA THR A 299 -23.23 -9.94 12.20
C THR A 299 -21.78 -9.71 11.80
N ALA A 300 -21.34 -8.45 11.67
CA ALA A 300 -19.97 -8.14 11.22
C ALA A 300 -18.88 -8.87 12.03
N VAL A 301 -19.20 -9.35 13.24
CA VAL A 301 -18.35 -10.16 14.12
C VAL A 301 -18.07 -11.57 13.59
N ASP A 302 -18.95 -12.14 12.76
CA ASP A 302 -18.79 -13.52 12.27
C ASP A 302 -17.94 -13.59 10.98
N GLU A 303 -17.67 -12.45 10.31
CA GLU A 303 -16.81 -12.35 9.12
C GLU A 303 -15.47 -11.61 9.35
N LEU A 304 -15.25 -11.04 10.55
CA LEU A 304 -14.03 -10.32 10.95
C LEU A 304 -13.24 -11.11 12.00
#